data_AF-A0A9R1L781-F1
#
_entry.id   AF-A0A9R1L781-F1
#
_cell.length_a   1.000
_cell.length_b   1.000
_cell.length_c   1.000
_cell.angle_alpha   90.00
_cell.angle_beta   90.00
_cell.angle_gamma   90.00
#
_symmetry.space_group_name_H-M   'P 1'
#
loop_
_entity.id
_entity.type
_entity.pdbx_description
1 polymer ?
#
loop_
_entity_poly.entity_id
_entity_poly.type
_entity_poly.pdbx_seq_one_letter_code
_entity_poly.pdbx_strand_id
1 'polypeptide(L)'
;MALGRGSARNGAAGLLLLGLLVMSAEAAKYTVGDYGGWKFNVAGWAKGRTFRAGDVLEFKYNGAVHDVAAVDAAAYQSCVVPKGKRAMRSGHDKVRLVKGMHYFVCTVRGHCKANMKIAVRVI
;
A
#
# COMPACT_ATOMS: atom_id res chain seq x y z
N MET A 1 -55.09 2.96 61.73
CA MET A 1 -53.90 3.84 61.78
C MET A 1 -52.69 2.93 61.60
N ALA A 2 -51.73 3.04 60.71
CA ALA A 2 -51.39 3.93 59.61
C ALA A 2 -50.44 3.18 58.65
N LEU A 3 -50.35 3.68 57.40
CA LEU A 3 -49.40 3.50 56.29
C LEU A 3 -48.16 2.57 56.50
N GLY A 4 -47.74 1.80 55.48
CA GLY A 4 -47.05 2.41 54.34
C GLY A 4 -46.57 1.44 53.25
N ARG A 5 -46.56 1.99 52.02
CA ARG A 5 -46.01 1.44 50.78
C ARG A 5 -44.48 1.31 50.84
N GLY A 6 -43.94 0.32 50.14
CA GLY A 6 -42.52 0.26 49.79
C GLY A 6 -42.24 -0.74 48.67
N SER A 7 -42.44 -0.33 47.42
CA SER A 7 -41.94 -1.07 46.25
C SER A 7 -40.43 -0.86 46.13
N ALA A 8 -39.64 -1.90 46.38
CA ALA A 8 -38.24 -1.92 46.00
C ALA A 8 -38.13 -2.48 44.58
N ARG A 9 -37.90 -1.59 43.60
CA ARG A 9 -37.44 -1.95 42.26
C ARG A 9 -36.08 -2.62 42.42
N ASN A 10 -35.98 -3.93 42.13
CA ASN A 10 -34.70 -4.58 41.90
C ASN A 10 -34.06 -3.96 40.64
N GLY A 11 -33.27 -2.91 40.83
CA GLY A 11 -32.38 -2.37 39.80
C GLY A 11 -31.24 -3.36 39.60
N ALA A 12 -31.41 -4.32 38.69
CA ALA A 12 -30.30 -5.11 38.19
C ALA A 12 -29.34 -4.15 37.45
N ALA A 13 -28.26 -3.76 38.12
CA ALA A 13 -27.16 -3.02 37.52
C ALA A 13 -26.46 -3.94 36.51
N GLY A 14 -26.87 -3.84 35.24
CA GLY A 14 -26.20 -4.52 34.15
C GLY A 14 -24.80 -3.95 33.97
N LEU A 15 -23.76 -4.75 34.26
CA LEU A 15 -22.40 -4.45 33.82
C LEU A 15 -22.36 -4.50 32.28
N LEU A 16 -22.42 -3.33 31.65
CA LEU A 16 -22.07 -3.16 30.24
C LEU A 16 -20.55 -3.30 30.10
N LEU A 17 -20.09 -4.52 29.85
CA LEU A 17 -18.75 -4.77 29.33
C LEU A 17 -18.68 -4.22 27.90
N LEU A 18 -18.25 -2.96 27.76
CA LEU A 18 -17.90 -2.38 26.47
C LEU A 18 -16.63 -3.09 25.96
N GLY A 19 -16.80 -4.15 25.17
CA GLY A 19 -15.68 -4.84 24.52
C GLY A 19 -14.97 -3.87 23.57
N LEU A 20 -13.75 -3.45 23.93
CA LEU A 20 -12.85 -2.77 22.99
C LEU A 20 -12.49 -3.76 21.87
N LEU A 21 -13.16 -3.64 20.72
CA LEU A 21 -12.70 -4.23 19.47
C LEU A 21 -11.40 -3.53 19.06
N VAL A 22 -10.27 -4.10 19.44
CA VAL A 22 -8.97 -3.69 18.91
C VAL A 22 -8.91 -4.15 17.46
N MET A 23 -9.25 -3.28 16.52
CA MET A 23 -9.02 -3.54 15.10
C MET A 23 -7.51 -3.49 14.85
N SER A 24 -6.87 -4.65 14.76
CA SER A 24 -5.49 -4.74 14.27
C SER A 24 -5.49 -4.34 12.79
N ALA A 25 -4.95 -3.16 12.48
CA ALA A 25 -4.73 -2.74 11.10
C ALA A 25 -3.48 -3.45 10.57
N GLU A 26 -3.67 -4.57 9.88
CA GLU A 26 -2.57 -5.24 9.17
C GLU A 26 -2.27 -4.49 7.85
N ALA A 27 -0.98 -4.28 7.57
CA ALA A 27 -0.53 -3.64 6.35
C ALA A 27 -0.87 -4.51 5.13
N ALA A 28 -1.56 -3.94 4.14
CA ALA A 28 -1.93 -4.67 2.95
C ALA A 28 -0.70 -4.90 2.04
N LYS A 29 -0.70 -6.03 1.33
CA LYS A 29 0.33 -6.36 0.32
C LYS A 29 -0.29 -6.33 -1.06
N TYR A 30 0.37 -5.65 -2.00
CA TYR A 30 -0.07 -5.51 -3.37
C TYR A 30 1.01 -6.01 -4.32
N THR A 31 0.74 -7.08 -5.06
CA THR A 31 1.60 -7.46 -6.19
C THR A 31 1.36 -6.50 -7.34
N VAL A 32 2.39 -5.73 -7.71
CA VAL A 32 2.33 -4.78 -8.83
C VAL A 32 2.08 -5.52 -10.13
N GLY A 33 1.05 -5.13 -10.88
CA GLY A 33 0.61 -5.81 -12.09
C GLY A 33 -0.22 -7.07 -11.86
N ASP A 34 -0.63 -7.33 -10.61
CA ASP A 34 -1.41 -8.50 -10.19
C ASP A 34 -0.76 -9.81 -10.67
N TYR A 35 -1.52 -10.72 -11.29
CA TYR A 35 -0.98 -11.96 -11.88
C TYR A 35 0.05 -11.72 -12.98
N GLY A 36 0.04 -10.54 -13.61
CA GLY A 36 0.96 -10.17 -14.68
C GLY A 36 2.35 -9.76 -14.20
N GLY A 37 2.49 -9.40 -12.92
CA GLY A 37 3.75 -8.95 -12.34
C GLY A 37 4.27 -7.61 -12.89
N TRP A 38 5.52 -7.30 -12.54
CA TRP A 38 6.22 -6.10 -12.99
C TRP A 38 6.73 -6.30 -14.42
N LYS A 39 6.00 -5.74 -15.39
CA LYS A 39 6.28 -5.86 -16.83
C LYS A 39 5.86 -4.60 -17.60
N PHE A 40 6.04 -4.61 -18.92
CA PHE A 40 5.58 -3.55 -19.82
C PHE A 40 4.09 -3.25 -19.69
N ASN A 41 3.70 -2.01 -20.00
CA ASN A 41 2.30 -1.53 -19.97
C ASN A 41 1.59 -1.63 -18.61
N VAL A 42 2.33 -1.56 -17.50
CA VAL A 42 1.78 -1.60 -16.13
C VAL A 42 1.38 -0.23 -15.56
N ALA A 43 1.62 0.87 -16.29
CA ALA A 43 1.39 2.24 -15.82
C ALA A 43 -0.01 2.55 -15.27
N GLY A 44 -1.04 1.84 -15.75
CA GLY A 44 -2.41 1.99 -15.27
C GLY A 44 -2.77 1.18 -14.02
N TRP A 45 -1.90 0.27 -13.55
CA TRP A 45 -2.25 -0.71 -12.52
C TRP A 45 -2.72 -0.08 -11.19
N ALA A 46 -2.15 1.07 -10.83
CA ALA A 46 -2.50 1.77 -9.59
C ALA A 46 -3.84 2.54 -9.66
N LYS A 47 -4.45 2.68 -10.86
CA LYS A 47 -5.68 3.47 -11.03
C LYS A 47 -6.85 2.83 -10.27
N GLY A 48 -7.55 3.63 -9.47
CA GLY A 48 -8.70 3.19 -8.69
C GLY A 48 -8.35 2.42 -7.41
N ARG A 49 -7.07 2.27 -7.08
CA ARG A 49 -6.61 1.64 -5.84
C ARG A 49 -6.33 2.69 -4.77
N THR A 50 -6.68 2.36 -3.53
CA THR A 50 -6.34 3.15 -2.34
C THR A 50 -5.22 2.47 -1.60
N PHE A 51 -4.11 3.18 -1.41
CA PHE A 51 -2.96 2.72 -0.64
C PHE A 51 -2.84 3.54 0.64
N ARG A 52 -2.45 2.88 1.74
CA ARG A 52 -2.26 3.48 3.06
C ARG A 52 -0.80 3.39 3.47
N ALA A 53 -0.36 4.30 4.33
CA ALA A 53 0.96 4.21 4.93
C ALA A 53 1.12 2.88 5.68
N GLY A 54 2.23 2.19 5.47
CA GLY A 54 2.49 0.85 5.99
C GLY A 54 2.27 -0.27 4.97
N ASP A 55 1.41 -0.06 3.95
CA ASP A 55 1.19 -1.04 2.89
C ASP A 55 2.49 -1.38 2.15
N VAL A 56 2.53 -2.55 1.52
CA VAL A 56 3.71 -3.06 0.82
C VAL A 56 3.39 -3.31 -0.64
N LEU A 57 4.22 -2.75 -1.53
CA LEU A 57 4.25 -3.14 -2.94
C LEU A 57 5.23 -4.30 -3.12
N GLU A 58 4.78 -5.38 -3.74
CA GLU A 58 5.61 -6.51 -4.17
C GLU A 58 5.83 -6.45 -5.67
N PHE A 59 7.09 -6.32 -6.08
CA PHE A 59 7.51 -6.33 -7.49
C PHE A 59 8.06 -7.71 -7.83
N LYS A 60 7.33 -8.46 -8.65
CA LYS A 60 7.72 -9.79 -9.14
C LYS A 60 8.11 -9.72 -10.61
N TYR A 61 9.33 -10.12 -10.95
CA TYR A 61 9.88 -10.03 -12.31
C TYR A 61 11.14 -10.91 -12.47
N ASN A 62 11.60 -11.09 -13.71
CA ASN A 62 12.91 -11.69 -13.98
C ASN A 62 14.03 -10.65 -13.74
N GLY A 63 14.78 -10.81 -12.65
CA GLY A 63 15.86 -9.90 -12.23
C GLY A 63 17.03 -9.78 -13.21
N ALA A 64 17.15 -10.69 -14.19
CA ALA A 64 18.16 -10.60 -15.24
C ALA A 64 17.83 -9.55 -16.32
N VAL A 65 16.55 -9.21 -16.50
CA VAL A 65 16.08 -8.34 -17.60
C VAL A 65 15.31 -7.11 -17.14
N HIS A 66 14.94 -7.06 -15.86
CA HIS A 66 14.18 -5.96 -15.28
C HIS A 66 14.77 -5.56 -13.93
N ASP A 67 14.47 -4.33 -13.52
CA ASP A 67 14.78 -3.82 -12.19
C ASP A 67 13.69 -2.85 -11.72
N VAL A 68 13.81 -2.38 -10.48
CA VAL A 68 12.88 -1.39 -9.90
C VAL A 68 13.68 -0.27 -9.25
N ALA A 69 13.46 0.96 -9.68
CA ALA A 69 14.01 2.15 -9.04
C ALA A 69 12.90 3.09 -8.58
N ALA A 70 12.97 3.52 -7.31
CA ALA A 70 12.14 4.60 -6.78
C ALA A 70 12.70 5.94 -7.23
N VAL A 71 11.91 6.77 -7.91
CA VAL A 71 12.35 8.02 -8.53
C VAL A 71 11.44 9.19 -8.14
N ASP A 72 11.84 10.41 -8.51
CA ASP A 72 10.96 11.58 -8.41
C ASP A 72 10.00 11.67 -9.60
N ALA A 73 9.10 12.65 -9.56
CA ALA A 73 8.11 12.89 -10.60
C ALA A 73 8.74 13.23 -11.96
N ALA A 74 9.84 13.99 -11.98
CA ALA A 74 10.49 14.43 -13.22
C ALA A 74 11.17 13.25 -13.95
N ALA A 75 11.90 12.41 -13.21
CA ALA A 75 12.50 11.19 -13.72
C ALA A 75 11.43 10.18 -14.18
N TYR A 76 10.31 10.08 -13.46
CA TYR A 76 9.17 9.26 -13.86
C TYR A 76 8.53 9.72 -15.18
N GLN A 77 8.34 11.03 -15.34
CA GLN A 77 7.73 11.62 -16.54
C GLN A 77 8.65 11.49 -17.76
N SER A 78 9.92 11.85 -17.59
CA SER A 78 10.92 11.85 -18.67
C SER A 78 11.48 10.46 -18.99
N CYS A 79 11.34 9.49 -18.08
CA CYS A 79 12.05 8.21 -18.12
C CYS A 79 13.58 8.37 -18.18
N VAL A 80 14.10 9.43 -17.57
CA VAL A 80 15.54 9.68 -17.41
C VAL A 80 15.90 9.50 -15.94
N VAL A 81 16.61 8.41 -15.63
CA VAL A 81 17.04 8.10 -14.27
C VAL A 81 18.45 8.66 -14.04
N PRO A 82 18.69 9.45 -12.97
CA PRO A 82 20.01 9.99 -12.67
C PRO A 82 21.08 8.90 -12.56
N LYS A 83 22.31 9.21 -13.01
CA LYS A 83 23.45 8.31 -12.84
C LYS A 83 23.66 8.00 -11.35
N GLY A 84 24.01 6.74 -11.05
CA GLY A 84 24.25 6.28 -9.68
C GLY A 84 22.98 6.02 -8.86
N LYS A 85 21.78 6.22 -9.42
CA LYS A 85 20.54 5.83 -8.75
C LYS A 85 20.52 4.31 -8.52
N ARG A 86 20.33 3.91 -7.26
CA ARG A 86 20.22 2.49 -6.89
C ARG A 86 18.89 1.93 -7.40
N ALA A 87 18.96 0.77 -8.03
CA ALA A 87 17.83 -0.05 -8.42
C ALA A 87 17.88 -1.38 -7.66
N MET A 88 16.70 -1.89 -7.32
CA MET A 88 16.52 -3.22 -6.73
C MET A 88 16.43 -4.24 -7.87
N ARG A 89 17.02 -5.43 -7.66
CA ARG A 89 17.25 -6.43 -8.71
C ARG A 89 17.02 -7.88 -8.25
N SER A 90 16.34 -8.09 -7.12
CA SER A 90 16.16 -9.46 -6.60
C SER A 90 15.20 -10.30 -7.45
N GLY A 91 14.38 -9.66 -8.30
CA GLY A 91 13.25 -10.29 -8.98
C GLY A 91 12.01 -10.44 -8.10
N HIS A 92 12.12 -10.18 -6.80
CA HIS A 92 11.01 -10.19 -5.86
C HIS A 92 11.18 -9.12 -4.76
N ASP A 93 11.21 -7.85 -5.16
CA ASP A 93 11.44 -6.75 -4.23
C ASP A 93 10.17 -6.32 -3.50
N LYS A 94 10.32 -5.89 -2.25
CA LYS A 94 9.22 -5.38 -1.44
C LYS A 94 9.51 -3.97 -0.99
N VAL A 95 8.56 -3.06 -1.21
CA VAL A 95 8.67 -1.65 -0.82
C VAL A 95 7.53 -1.30 0.12
N ARG A 96 7.86 -0.95 1.36
CA ARG A 96 6.89 -0.41 2.32
C ARG A 96 6.60 1.05 1.98
N LEU A 97 5.33 1.39 1.87
CA LEU A 97 4.84 2.70 1.52
C LEU A 97 4.74 3.61 2.73
N VAL A 98 5.03 4.89 2.51
CA VAL A 98 4.76 6.00 3.44
C VAL A 98 3.80 6.97 2.80
N LYS A 99 3.18 7.86 3.58
CA LYS A 99 2.25 8.86 3.05
C LYS A 99 2.89 9.70 1.94
N GLY A 100 2.12 10.01 0.89
CA GLY A 100 2.58 10.85 -0.22
C GLY A 100 2.60 10.15 -1.58
N MET A 101 3.29 10.78 -2.54
CA MET A 101 3.43 10.26 -3.91
C MET A 101 4.71 9.46 -4.05
N HIS A 102 4.60 8.27 -4.64
CA HIS A 102 5.72 7.39 -4.96
C HIS A 102 5.75 7.10 -6.45
N TYR A 103 6.93 7.06 -7.04
CA TYR A 103 7.12 6.76 -8.45
C TYR A 103 8.16 5.65 -8.60
N PHE A 104 7.84 4.65 -9.41
CA PHE A 104 8.72 3.52 -9.67
C PHE A 104 8.86 3.31 -11.17
N VAL A 105 10.07 2.99 -11.62
CA VAL A 105 10.41 2.74 -13.04
C VAL A 105 11.34 1.55 -13.16
N CYS A 106 11.31 0.88 -14.31
CA CYS A 106 12.38 0.00 -14.74
C CYS A 106 13.43 0.84 -15.48
N THR A 107 14.69 0.75 -15.04
CA THR A 107 15.80 1.59 -15.52
C THR A 107 16.45 1.04 -16.78
N VAL A 108 16.14 -0.22 -17.13
CA VAL A 108 16.62 -0.86 -18.37
C VAL A 108 16.19 -0.04 -19.59
N ARG A 109 17.13 0.18 -20.51
CA ARG A 109 16.97 1.09 -21.65
C ARG A 109 15.69 0.77 -22.42
N GLY A 110 14.82 1.77 -22.54
CA GLY A 110 13.54 1.68 -23.27
C GLY A 110 12.36 1.17 -22.43
N HIS A 111 12.57 0.49 -21.30
CA HIS A 111 11.49 -0.18 -20.57
C HIS A 111 10.52 0.80 -19.91
N CYS A 112 11.04 1.85 -19.26
CA CYS A 112 10.19 2.91 -18.70
C CYS A 112 9.32 3.57 -19.79
N LYS A 113 9.87 3.82 -20.99
CA LYS A 113 9.13 4.40 -22.12
C LYS A 113 8.07 3.45 -22.68
N ALA A 114 8.32 2.13 -22.59
CA ALA A 114 7.34 1.08 -22.85
C ALA A 114 6.37 0.85 -21.65
N ASN A 115 6.08 1.91 -20.89
CA ASN A 115 5.12 1.92 -19.77
C ASN A 115 5.43 0.93 -18.64
N MET A 116 6.70 0.52 -18.47
CA MET A 116 7.16 -0.23 -17.29
C MET A 116 7.50 0.73 -16.14
N LYS A 117 6.45 1.39 -15.65
CA LYS A 117 6.51 2.41 -14.60
C LYS A 117 5.18 2.46 -13.86
N ILE A 118 5.14 2.90 -12.60
CA ILE A 118 3.90 3.19 -11.86
C ILE A 118 4.04 4.46 -11.01
N ALA A 119 2.91 5.13 -10.78
CA ALA A 119 2.78 6.20 -9.80
C ALA A 119 1.72 5.79 -8.77
N VAL A 120 2.04 5.93 -7.48
CA VAL A 120 1.20 5.48 -6.37
C VAL A 120 0.97 6.65 -5.42
N ARG A 121 -0.30 6.95 -5.14
CA ARG A 121 -0.71 7.92 -4.13
C ARG A 121 -1.08 7.18 -2.85
N VAL A 122 -0.43 7.53 -1.75
CA VAL A 122 -0.65 6.93 -0.44
C VAL A 122 -1.30 7.96 0.47
N ILE A 123 -2.45 7.62 1.05
CA ILE A 123 -3.22 8.49 1.94
C ILE A 123 -2.83 8.33 3.42
#